data_AF-A0A1J0VYL7-F1
#
_entry.id   AF-A0A1J0VYL7-F1
#
_cell.length_a   1.000
_cell.length_b   1.000
_cell.length_c   1.000
_cell.angle_alpha   90.00
_cell.angle_beta   90.00
_cell.angle_gamma   90.00
#
_symmetry.space_group_name_H-M   'P 1'
#
loop_
_entity.id
_entity.type
_entity.pdbx_description
1 polymer ?
#
loop_
_entity_poly.entity_id
_entity_poly.type
_entity_poly.pdbx_seq_one_letter_code
_entity_poly.pdbx_strand_id
1 'polypeptide(L)'
;MSTTALGAAEPSRWTARLHPIPDPAREVMVIGWHAAFANSPAAGTSLAVFGDIESATDHLPVMALVRIEHATAIDTITADGARETRWGPDPFGIAKTGISWRLVPAHRDGDDRWVIAPGWWAAGGEEAVLSNSVTVRVGAPTVVPVYDHDPHTGKRWAS
;
A
#
# COMPACT_ATOMS: atom_id res chain seq x y z
N MET A 1 -50.47 -30.17 -4.07
CA MET A 1 -50.00 -29.06 -4.93
C MET A 1 -48.49 -29.19 -5.03
N SER A 2 -47.92 -29.09 -6.23
CA SER A 2 -46.48 -29.28 -6.44
C SER A 2 -45.85 -27.95 -6.85
N THR A 3 -45.02 -27.37 -5.99
CA THR A 3 -44.32 -26.12 -6.27
C THR A 3 -42.91 -26.41 -6.74
N THR A 4 -42.65 -26.25 -8.03
CA THR A 4 -41.30 -26.34 -8.60
C THR A 4 -40.46 -25.17 -8.10
N ALA A 5 -39.49 -25.44 -7.22
CA ALA A 5 -38.46 -24.45 -6.90
C ALA A 5 -37.51 -24.32 -8.10
N LEU A 6 -37.30 -23.10 -8.59
CA LEU A 6 -36.27 -22.84 -9.60
C LEU A 6 -34.88 -23.12 -9.00
N GLY A 7 -33.96 -23.61 -9.83
CA GLY A 7 -32.60 -23.89 -9.40
C GLY A 7 -31.90 -22.63 -8.89
N ALA A 8 -31.24 -22.73 -7.73
CA ALA A 8 -30.34 -21.70 -7.28
C ALA A 8 -29.15 -21.61 -8.25
N ALA A 9 -28.88 -20.41 -8.77
CA ALA A 9 -27.68 -20.17 -9.56
C ALA A 9 -26.43 -20.39 -8.69
N GLU A 10 -25.36 -20.94 -9.27
CA GLU A 10 -24.09 -21.08 -8.57
C GLU A 10 -23.59 -19.70 -8.12
N PRO A 11 -23.19 -19.53 -6.84
CA PRO A 11 -22.61 -18.26 -6.38
C PRO A 11 -21.31 -18.01 -7.15
N SER A 12 -21.21 -16.86 -7.79
CA SER A 12 -20.06 -16.52 -8.61
C SER A 12 -18.77 -16.53 -7.78
N ARG A 13 -17.65 -16.96 -8.38
CA ARG A 13 -16.33 -17.10 -7.71
C ARG A 13 -15.69 -15.79 -7.22
N TRP A 14 -16.46 -14.70 -7.19
CA TRP A 14 -16.06 -13.34 -6.82
C TRP A 14 -17.01 -12.73 -5.78
N THR A 15 -17.59 -13.54 -4.90
CA THR A 15 -18.31 -13.04 -3.72
C THR A 15 -17.34 -12.33 -2.79
N ALA A 16 -17.20 -11.01 -2.95
CA ALA A 16 -16.48 -10.17 -2.00
C ALA A 16 -17.11 -10.35 -0.62
N ARG A 17 -16.35 -10.90 0.33
CA ARG A 17 -16.78 -10.97 1.72
C ARG A 17 -16.73 -9.56 2.27
N LEU A 18 -17.90 -8.93 2.43
CA LEU A 18 -18.05 -7.77 3.29
C LEU A 18 -17.69 -8.18 4.72
N HIS A 19 -16.44 -7.94 5.09
CA HIS A 19 -16.05 -7.89 6.49
C HIS A 19 -16.77 -6.70 7.15
N PRO A 20 -17.14 -6.80 8.44
CA PRO A 20 -17.75 -5.68 9.14
C PRO A 20 -16.75 -4.52 9.17
N ILE A 21 -17.20 -3.36 8.67
CA ILE A 21 -16.40 -2.13 8.60
C ILE A 21 -16.11 -1.68 10.06
N PRO A 22 -14.84 -1.48 10.45
CA PRO A 22 -14.48 -0.90 11.76
C PRO A 22 -14.97 0.54 11.92
N ASP A 23 -14.85 1.07 13.14
CA ASP A 23 -15.24 2.45 13.47
C ASP A 23 -14.45 3.46 12.60
N PRO A 24 -15.09 4.22 11.68
CA PRO A 24 -14.43 4.70 10.45
C PRO A 24 -13.55 5.96 10.60
N ALA A 25 -13.08 6.28 11.81
CA ALA A 25 -12.58 7.61 12.16
C ALA A 25 -11.19 7.61 12.85
N ARG A 26 -10.14 7.32 12.09
CA ARG A 26 -8.78 7.81 12.38
C ARG A 26 -8.25 8.62 11.21
N GLU A 27 -8.39 9.94 11.32
CA GLU A 27 -7.69 10.88 10.45
C GLU A 27 -6.17 10.71 10.61
N VAL A 28 -5.42 10.86 9.52
CA VAL A 28 -3.96 10.78 9.48
C VAL A 28 -3.41 11.92 8.65
N MET A 29 -2.28 12.49 9.07
CA MET A 29 -1.62 13.54 8.29
C MET A 29 -0.66 12.89 7.28
N VAL A 30 -0.94 13.06 5.99
CA VAL A 30 -0.07 12.58 4.92
C VAL A 30 1.02 13.63 4.63
N ILE A 31 2.24 13.39 5.12
CA ILE A 31 3.35 14.35 5.11
C ILE A 31 3.98 14.56 3.72
N GLY A 32 3.82 13.58 2.83
CA GLY A 32 4.54 13.54 1.57
C GLY A 32 4.39 12.18 0.90
N TRP A 33 5.20 11.95 -0.13
CA TRP A 33 5.10 10.76 -0.96
C TRP A 33 6.46 10.17 -1.35
N HIS A 34 6.42 8.95 -1.89
CA HIS A 34 7.58 8.26 -2.44
C HIS A 34 7.15 7.34 -3.60
N ALA A 35 7.98 7.20 -4.63
CA ALA A 35 7.79 6.21 -5.70
C ALA A 35 8.89 5.14 -5.63
N ALA A 36 8.48 3.90 -5.40
CA ALA A 36 9.35 2.73 -5.40
C ALA A 36 9.04 1.80 -6.59
N PHE A 37 10.05 1.03 -7.00
CA PHE A 37 9.97 0.06 -8.08
C PHE A 37 10.31 -1.34 -7.57
N ALA A 38 9.59 -2.35 -8.08
CA ALA A 38 9.57 -3.76 -7.71
C ALA A 38 9.15 -4.06 -6.25
N ASN A 39 9.71 -3.34 -5.28
CA ASN A 39 9.59 -3.65 -3.85
C ASN A 39 9.07 -2.46 -3.04
N SER A 40 8.74 -2.74 -1.77
CA SER A 40 8.41 -1.68 -0.81
C SER A 40 9.71 -0.99 -0.36
N PRO A 41 9.74 0.35 -0.21
CA PRO A 41 10.92 1.07 0.28
C PRO A 41 11.24 0.70 1.74
N ALA A 42 12.50 0.81 2.12
CA ALA A 42 12.96 0.50 3.47
C ALA A 42 12.66 1.63 4.48
N ALA A 43 12.72 1.31 5.77
CA ALA A 43 12.78 2.33 6.82
C ALA A 43 14.00 3.24 6.62
N GLY A 44 13.87 4.53 6.96
CA GLY A 44 14.88 5.55 6.69
C GLY A 44 14.88 6.08 5.25
N THR A 45 14.02 5.56 4.36
CA THR A 45 13.90 6.12 2.99
C THR A 45 13.30 7.53 3.06
N SER A 46 13.99 8.49 2.43
CA SER A 46 13.57 9.90 2.38
C SER A 46 12.29 10.12 1.56
N LEU A 47 11.51 11.10 2.00
CA LEU A 47 10.19 11.43 1.47
C LEU A 47 10.21 12.75 0.69
N ALA A 48 9.47 12.79 -0.43
CA ALA A 48 9.12 14.03 -1.08
C ALA A 48 7.97 14.69 -0.30
N VAL A 49 8.35 15.53 0.67
CA VAL A 49 7.42 16.28 1.55
C VAL A 49 6.51 17.18 0.71
N PHE A 50 5.23 17.24 1.07
CA PHE A 50 4.31 18.18 0.43
C PHE A 50 4.56 19.61 0.91
N GLY A 51 4.52 20.58 -0.01
CA GLY A 51 4.44 21.99 0.36
C GLY A 51 3.15 22.27 1.15
N ASP A 52 3.19 23.33 1.95
CA ASP A 52 2.06 23.89 2.71
C ASP A 52 1.65 23.06 3.95
N ILE A 53 2.54 22.21 4.47
CA ILE A 53 2.35 21.55 5.77
C ILE A 53 2.77 22.51 6.89
N GLU A 54 1.80 23.25 7.40
CA GLU A 54 1.87 23.90 8.71
C GLU A 54 2.13 22.85 9.81
N SER A 55 2.74 23.26 10.93
CA SER A 55 3.09 22.33 12.01
C SER A 55 1.90 21.49 12.45
N ALA A 56 2.05 20.18 12.32
CA ALA A 56 1.00 19.20 12.54
C ALA A 56 0.32 19.37 13.90
N THR A 57 -0.98 19.10 13.95
CA THR A 57 -1.64 18.79 15.21
C THR A 57 -1.02 17.54 15.82
N ASP A 58 -0.34 17.68 16.96
CA ASP A 58 0.41 16.62 17.68
C ASP A 58 -0.40 15.34 18.02
N HIS A 59 -1.70 15.34 17.78
CA HIS A 59 -2.62 14.22 18.01
C HIS A 59 -2.90 13.34 16.77
N LEU A 60 -2.46 13.72 15.57
CA LEU A 60 -2.67 12.92 14.34
C LEU A 60 -1.46 12.03 14.02
N PRO A 61 -1.67 10.73 13.69
CA PRO A 61 -0.59 9.89 13.17
C PRO A 61 -0.02 10.43 11.86
N VAL A 62 1.31 10.46 11.76
CA VAL A 62 2.02 10.98 10.59
C VAL A 62 2.36 9.85 9.63
N MET A 63 1.87 9.96 8.40
CA MET A 63 1.97 8.93 7.36
C MET A 63 2.57 9.50 6.08
N ALA A 64 3.07 8.63 5.20
CA ALA A 64 3.55 8.96 3.87
C ALA A 64 2.90 8.06 2.81
N LEU A 65 2.70 8.61 1.61
CA LEU A 65 1.99 7.98 0.52
C LEU A 65 2.96 7.33 -0.48
N VAL A 66 3.02 6.00 -0.48
CA VAL A 66 3.97 5.25 -1.32
C VAL A 66 3.27 4.68 -2.54
N ARG A 67 3.72 5.08 -3.74
CA ARG A 67 3.44 4.39 -5.00
C ARG A 67 4.46 3.27 -5.16
N ILE A 68 4.02 2.02 -5.32
CA ILE A 68 4.88 0.89 -5.65
C ILE A 68 4.45 0.32 -6.99
N GLU A 69 5.38 0.24 -7.93
CA GLU A 69 5.21 -0.43 -9.21
C GLU A 69 5.81 -1.84 -9.15
N HIS A 70 4.96 -2.86 -9.16
CA HIS A 70 5.36 -4.26 -8.96
C HIS A 70 5.83 -4.88 -10.26
N ALA A 71 7.08 -5.32 -10.25
CA ALA A 71 7.73 -6.07 -11.31
C ALA A 71 8.62 -7.14 -10.69
N THR A 72 8.77 -8.26 -11.38
CA THR A 72 9.63 -9.38 -11.02
C THR A 72 10.91 -9.33 -11.83
N ALA A 73 12.04 -9.65 -11.19
CA ALA A 73 13.30 -9.88 -11.88
C ALA A 73 13.26 -11.28 -12.52
N ILE A 74 13.38 -11.32 -13.84
CA ILE A 74 13.44 -12.53 -14.65
C ILE A 74 14.88 -12.68 -15.10
N ASP A 75 15.60 -13.62 -14.48
CA ASP A 75 16.94 -14.01 -14.92
C ASP A 75 16.86 -15.04 -16.04
N THR A 76 17.53 -14.75 -17.16
CA THR A 76 17.66 -15.65 -18.31
C THR A 76 19.13 -15.93 -18.60
N ILE A 77 19.45 -17.19 -18.89
CA ILE A 77 20.76 -17.57 -19.43
C ILE A 77 20.67 -17.49 -20.95
N THR A 78 21.56 -16.72 -21.57
CA THR A 78 21.64 -16.53 -23.02
C THR A 78 22.36 -17.70 -23.71
N ALA A 79 22.29 -17.78 -25.04
CA ALA A 79 22.83 -18.90 -25.81
C ALA A 79 24.37 -19.04 -25.75
N ASP A 80 25.08 -17.99 -25.32
CA ASP A 80 26.52 -17.95 -25.06
C ASP A 80 26.87 -18.23 -23.58
N GLY A 81 25.87 -18.45 -22.72
CA GLY A 81 26.04 -18.75 -21.29
C GLY A 81 26.13 -17.53 -20.37
N ALA A 82 25.98 -16.30 -20.89
CA ALA A 82 25.86 -15.12 -20.03
C ALA A 82 24.51 -15.10 -19.28
N ARG A 83 24.40 -14.25 -18.24
CA ARG A 83 23.17 -14.02 -17.48
C ARG A 83 22.66 -12.62 -17.76
N GLU A 84 21.45 -12.53 -18.28
CA GLU A 84 20.69 -11.29 -18.40
C GLU A 84 19.59 -11.24 -17.35
N THR A 85 19.33 -10.07 -16.77
CA THR A 85 18.21 -9.85 -15.84
C THR A 85 17.25 -8.83 -16.45
N ARG A 86 16.02 -9.27 -16.76
CA ARG A 86 14.95 -8.42 -17.27
C ARG A 86 13.90 -8.19 -16.18
N TRP A 87 13.40 -6.96 -16.06
CA TRP A 87 12.20 -6.69 -15.26
C TRP A 87 10.92 -6.81 -16.10
N GLY A 88 9.85 -7.34 -15.50
CA GLY A 88 8.54 -7.43 -16.14
C GLY A 88 7.45 -7.94 -15.18
N PRO A 89 6.23 -8.21 -15.66
CA PRO A 89 5.24 -8.96 -14.91
C PRO A 89 5.78 -10.35 -14.54
N ASP A 90 5.34 -10.90 -13.41
CA ASP A 90 5.68 -12.28 -13.02
C ASP A 90 5.18 -13.28 -14.09
N PRO A 91 6.06 -14.06 -14.74
CA PRO A 91 5.67 -15.03 -15.76
C PRO A 91 4.81 -16.18 -15.19
N PHE A 92 4.78 -16.38 -13.88
CA PHE A 92 3.96 -17.39 -13.21
C PHE A 92 2.64 -16.84 -12.64
N GLY A 93 2.46 -15.52 -12.59
CA GLY A 93 1.25 -14.87 -12.07
C GLY A 93 0.98 -15.08 -10.57
N ILE A 94 2.01 -15.36 -9.78
CA ILE A 94 1.97 -15.63 -8.33
C ILE A 94 2.18 -14.32 -7.54
N ALA A 95 3.08 -13.45 -8.01
CA ALA A 95 3.39 -12.17 -7.39
C ALA A 95 2.36 -11.07 -7.73
N LYS A 96 2.37 -9.99 -6.94
CA LYS A 96 1.63 -8.77 -7.28
C LYS A 96 2.20 -8.17 -8.58
N THR A 97 1.33 -7.59 -9.39
CA THR A 97 1.68 -6.91 -10.66
C THR A 97 0.97 -5.56 -10.75
N GLY A 98 1.47 -4.67 -11.62
CA GLY A 98 0.89 -3.33 -11.78
C GLY A 98 1.27 -2.37 -10.66
N ILE A 99 0.41 -1.41 -10.33
CA ILE A 99 0.70 -0.33 -9.37
C ILE A 99 -0.15 -0.51 -8.11
N SER A 100 0.46 -0.39 -6.92
CA SER A 100 -0.27 -0.26 -5.66
C SER A 100 0.11 1.03 -4.94
N TRP A 101 -0.88 1.70 -4.35
CA TRP A 101 -0.66 2.78 -3.39
C TRP A 101 -0.82 2.24 -1.96
N ARG A 102 -0.08 2.81 -1.01
CA ARG A 102 -0.17 2.51 0.43
C ARG A 102 0.11 3.77 1.25
N LEU A 103 -0.48 3.87 2.44
CA LEU A 103 0.05 4.73 3.50
C LEU A 103 1.02 3.92 4.37
N VAL A 104 2.13 4.55 4.77
CA VAL A 104 3.14 3.99 5.69
C VAL A 104 3.48 5.00 6.78
N PRO A 105 3.83 4.60 8.01
CA PRO A 105 4.22 5.56 9.04
C PRO A 105 5.48 6.37 8.66
N ALA A 106 5.52 7.63 9.08
CA ALA A 106 6.63 8.54 8.81
C ALA A 106 7.04 9.30 10.07
N HIS A 107 8.33 9.64 10.16
CA HIS A 107 8.91 10.41 11.27
C HIS A 107 10.04 11.30 10.76
N ARG A 108 10.57 12.18 11.61
CA ARG A 108 11.80 12.91 11.33
C ARG A 108 13.01 12.10 11.79
N ASP A 109 14.06 12.06 10.98
CA ASP A 109 15.35 11.49 11.33
C ASP A 109 16.22 12.47 12.14
N GLY A 110 17.45 12.07 12.47
CA GLY A 110 18.40 12.91 13.21
C GLY A 110 18.91 14.15 12.45
N ASP A 111 18.65 14.24 11.14
CA ASP A 111 18.95 15.40 10.30
C ASP A 111 17.68 16.27 10.07
N ASP A 112 16.63 16.08 10.89
CA ASP A 112 15.30 16.73 10.80
C ASP A 112 14.51 16.43 9.50
N ARG A 113 14.94 15.42 8.72
CA ARG A 113 14.28 15.06 7.45
C ARG A 113 13.13 14.08 7.67
N TRP A 114 12.03 14.27 6.96
CA TRP A 114 10.95 13.30 6.92
C TRP A 114 11.35 12.02 6.16
N VAL A 115 11.31 10.89 6.86
CA VAL A 115 11.64 9.57 6.33
C VAL A 115 10.57 8.54 6.72
N ILE A 116 10.47 7.46 5.94
CA ILE A 116 9.66 6.29 6.28
C ILE A 116 10.15 5.72 7.61
N ALA A 117 9.23 5.49 8.55
CA ALA A 117 9.57 5.06 9.90
C ALA A 117 10.08 3.62 9.96
N PRO A 118 10.90 3.26 10.97
CA PRO A 118 11.15 1.87 11.31
C PRO A 118 9.87 1.23 11.83
N GLY A 119 9.38 0.23 11.09
CA GLY A 119 8.14 -0.45 11.42
C GLY A 119 7.10 -0.35 10.33
N TRP A 120 6.08 -1.17 10.49
CA TRP A 120 5.03 -1.33 9.51
C TRP A 120 3.74 -1.74 10.18
N TRP A 121 2.71 -1.48 9.42
CA TRP A 121 1.34 -1.57 9.77
C TRP A 121 0.68 -2.41 8.60
N ALA A 122 -0.15 -3.47 8.89
CA ALA A 122 -1.08 -4.37 8.11
C ALA A 122 -2.17 -5.23 8.89
N ALA A 123 -3.07 -4.71 9.78
CA ALA A 123 -3.84 -5.48 10.80
C ALA A 123 -5.41 -5.50 10.78
N GLY A 124 -6.12 -4.70 9.98
CA GLY A 124 -7.57 -4.48 10.05
C GLY A 124 -8.23 -4.26 8.68
N GLY A 125 -7.46 -3.80 7.69
CA GLY A 125 -7.94 -3.57 6.31
C GLY A 125 -8.72 -2.26 6.14
N GLU A 126 -8.44 -1.27 6.99
CA GLU A 126 -9.03 0.06 6.92
C GLU A 126 -8.58 0.80 5.65
N GLU A 127 -9.39 1.73 5.15
CA GLU A 127 -9.09 2.53 3.98
C GLU A 127 -9.05 4.02 4.35
N ALA A 128 -8.04 4.75 3.86
CA ALA A 128 -7.95 6.19 4.05
C ALA A 128 -8.45 6.92 2.81
N VAL A 129 -9.36 7.88 3.01
CA VAL A 129 -9.81 8.80 1.97
C VAL A 129 -8.78 9.92 1.82
N LEU A 130 -8.20 10.06 0.62
CA LEU A 130 -7.29 11.14 0.28
C LEU A 130 -8.06 12.37 -0.20
N SER A 131 -7.61 13.55 0.21
CA SER A 131 -8.19 14.81 -0.29
C SER A 131 -7.92 14.98 -1.80
N ASN A 132 -8.79 15.74 -2.47
CA ASN A 132 -8.59 16.10 -3.88
C ASN A 132 -7.23 16.78 -4.11
N SER A 133 -6.72 17.55 -3.16
CA SER A 133 -5.40 18.19 -3.22
C SER A 133 -4.26 17.18 -3.33
N VAL A 134 -4.31 16.07 -2.57
CA VAL A 134 -3.30 14.99 -2.67
C VAL A 134 -3.51 14.17 -3.95
N THR A 135 -4.76 13.79 -4.23
CA THR A 135 -5.18 13.05 -5.44
C THR A 135 -4.65 13.72 -6.71
N VAL A 136 -4.86 15.03 -6.86
CA VAL A 136 -4.41 15.82 -8.02
C VAL A 136 -2.89 16.05 -8.02
N ARG A 137 -2.25 16.25 -6.86
CA ARG A 137 -0.81 16.57 -6.75
C ARG A 137 0.09 15.37 -7.08
N VAL A 138 -0.35 14.12 -6.90
CA VAL A 138 0.47 12.91 -7.19
C VAL A 138 -0.20 11.82 -8.05
N GLY A 139 -1.46 11.97 -8.47
CA GLY A 139 -2.16 10.94 -9.26
C GLY A 139 -2.51 9.67 -8.46
N ALA A 140 -2.64 9.79 -7.15
CA ALA A 140 -3.13 8.71 -6.28
C ALA A 140 -4.66 8.57 -6.38
N PRO A 141 -5.23 7.37 -6.14
CA PRO A 141 -6.67 7.22 -6.03
C PRO A 141 -7.21 7.95 -4.79
N THR A 142 -8.48 8.36 -4.84
CA THR A 142 -9.18 9.05 -3.73
C THR A 142 -9.32 8.18 -2.47
N VAL A 143 -9.11 6.86 -2.59
CA VAL A 143 -9.11 5.92 -1.47
C VAL A 143 -7.88 5.02 -1.57
N VAL A 144 -7.13 4.87 -0.48
CA VAL A 144 -5.94 4.02 -0.40
C VAL A 144 -6.02 3.06 0.79
N PRO A 145 -5.60 1.80 0.64
CA PRO A 145 -5.59 0.85 1.74
C PRO A 145 -4.58 1.29 2.80
N VAL A 146 -5.07 1.43 4.03
CA VAL A 146 -4.26 1.42 5.24
C VAL A 146 -3.98 -0.03 5.59
N TYR A 147 -2.79 -0.22 6.11
CA TYR A 147 -2.32 -1.45 6.66
C TYR A 147 -1.95 -1.07 8.12
N ASP A 148 -2.23 -1.90 9.17
CA ASP A 148 -1.97 -1.80 10.65
C ASP A 148 -1.09 -2.75 11.68
N HIS A 149 -0.14 -3.78 11.73
CA HIS A 149 0.73 -4.95 11.21
C HIS A 149 2.11 -4.96 10.40
N ASP A 150 3.14 -5.69 10.86
CA ASP A 150 4.44 -5.88 10.15
C ASP A 150 4.43 -6.95 9.02
N PRO A 151 4.74 -6.64 7.74
CA PRO A 151 4.66 -7.58 6.62
C PRO A 151 5.79 -8.62 6.57
N HIS A 152 6.85 -8.47 7.39
CA HIS A 152 7.95 -9.45 7.48
C HIS A 152 7.77 -10.39 8.68
N THR A 153 7.12 -9.96 9.77
CA THR A 153 6.92 -10.80 10.97
C THR A 153 5.45 -11.19 11.24
N GLY A 154 4.48 -10.62 10.51
CA GLY A 154 3.05 -10.89 10.67
C GLY A 154 2.41 -10.27 11.92
N LYS A 155 3.16 -9.49 12.71
CA LYS A 155 2.73 -9.04 14.04
C LYS A 155 1.97 -7.73 13.99
N ARG A 156 0.83 -7.65 14.68
CA ARG A 156 0.20 -6.36 15.05
C ARG A 156 1.18 -5.52 15.85
N TRP A 157 1.14 -4.20 15.66
CA TRP A 157 1.87 -3.28 16.53
C TRP A 157 1.09 -3.06 17.82
N ALA A 158 1.83 -2.92 18.94
CA ALA A 158 1.25 -2.46 20.19
C ALA A 158 1.06 -0.94 20.12
N SER A 159 0.03 -0.45 20.81
CA SER A 159 -0.17 0.99 21.08
C SER A 159 0.66 1.42 22.29
#